data_AF-K0HZE1-F1
#
_entry.id   AF-K0HZE1-F1
#
_cell.length_a   1.000
_cell.length_b   1.000
_cell.length_c   1.000
_cell.angle_alpha   90.00
_cell.angle_beta   90.00
_cell.angle_gamma   90.00
#
_symmetry.space_group_name_H-M   'P 1'
#
loop_
_entity.id
_entity.type
_entity.pdbx_description
1 polymer ?
#
loop_
_entity_poly.entity_id
_entity_poly.type
_entity_poly.pdbx_seq_one_letter_code
_entity_poly.pdbx_strand_id
1 'polypeptide(L)' 'MKYRFMNEHRHEYPLALMCKVLQVGRAGFYAGLKCPLSERAKDDARLLEFIRHSYVAS' A
#
# COMPACT_ATOMS: atom_id res chain seq x y z
N MET A 1 5.29 5.39 1.05
CA MET A 1 5.03 6.82 1.36
C MET A 1 4.59 7.64 0.14
N LYS A 2 5.30 7.64 -1.01
CA LYS A 2 4.94 8.47 -2.19
C LYS A 2 3.51 8.27 -2.72
N TYR A 3 3.06 7.03 -2.94
CA TYR A 3 1.71 6.77 -3.45
C TYR A 3 0.59 7.08 -2.44
N ARG A 4 0.88 7.03 -1.14
CA ARG A 4 -0.07 7.43 -0.09
C ARG A 4 -0.34 8.93 -0.17
N PHE A 5 0.72 9.74 -0.23
CA PHE A 5 0.62 11.19 -0.46
C PHE A 5 -0.17 11.52 -1.73
N MET A 6 0.13 10.82 -2.84
CA MET A 6 -0.62 11.01 -4.09
C MET A 6 -2.10 10.65 -3.98
N ASN A 7 -2.47 9.69 -3.13
CA ASN A 7 -3.86 9.30 -2.93
C ASN A 7 -4.62 10.28 -2.03
N GLU A 8 -3.95 10.88 -1.03
CA GLU A 8 -4.53 11.90 -0.15
C GLU A 8 -4.82 13.19 -0.93
N HIS A 9 -3.88 13.64 -1.76
CA HIS A 9 -3.99 14.90 -2.50
C HIS A 9 -4.52 14.76 -3.94
N ARG A 10 -5.08 13.60 -4.30
CA ARG A 10 -5.59 13.30 -5.67
C ARG A 10 -6.72 14.23 -6.14
N HIS A 11 -7.40 14.87 -5.20
CA HIS A 11 -8.50 15.80 -5.47
C HIS A 11 -8.02 17.25 -5.62
N GLU A 12 -6.83 17.55 -5.10
CA GLU A 12 -6.24 18.89 -5.09
C GLU A 12 -5.29 19.07 -6.28
N TYR A 13 -4.58 18.01 -6.69
CA TYR A 13 -3.59 18.07 -7.77
C TYR A 13 -3.79 16.98 -8.82
N PRO A 14 -3.51 17.28 -10.11
CA PRO A 14 -3.49 16.27 -11.15
C PRO A 14 -2.42 15.20 -10.91
N LEU A 15 -2.79 13.93 -11.09
CA LEU A 15 -1.88 12.80 -10.92
C LEU A 15 -0.61 12.91 -11.77
N ALA A 16 -0.71 13.48 -12.97
CA ALA A 16 0.42 13.69 -13.88
C ALA A 16 1.47 14.67 -13.32
N LEU A 17 1.03 15.71 -12.61
CA LEU A 17 1.92 16.66 -11.94
C LEU A 17 2.68 15.95 -10.83
N MET A 18 1.96 15.24 -9.97
CA MET A 18 2.54 14.50 -8.85
C MET A 18 3.51 13.40 -9.33
N CYS A 19 3.19 12.68 -10.41
CA CYS A 19 4.11 11.72 -11.03
C CYS A 19 5.43 12.35 -11.46
N LYS A 20 5.40 13.54 -12.07
CA LYS A 20 6.62 14.27 -12.45
C LYS A 20 7.40 14.76 -11.25
N VAL A 21 6.75 15.38 -10.26
CA VAL A 21 7.43 15.96 -9.09
C VAL A 21 8.05 14.87 -8.22
N LEU A 22 7.32 13.77 -7.98
CA LEU A 22 7.77 12.68 -7.12
C LEU A 22 8.63 11.64 -7.84
N GLN A 23 8.83 11.81 -9.16
CA GLN A 23 9.58 10.91 -10.05
C GLN A 23 9.07 9.46 -9.92
N VAL A 24 7.75 9.28 -10.05
CA VAL A 24 7.10 7.96 -9.95
C VAL A 24 6.26 7.64 -11.19
N GLY A 25 6.25 6.37 -11.56
CA GLY A 25 5.45 5.89 -12.68
C GLY A 25 3.96 5.79 -12.33
N ARG A 26 3.11 6.18 -13.28
CA ARG A 26 1.64 6.11 -13.14
C ARG A 26 1.14 4.67 -12.95
N ALA A 27 1.82 3.70 -13.58
CA ALA A 27 1.53 2.27 -13.43
C ALA A 27 1.68 1.80 -11.98
N GLY A 28 2.70 2.26 -11.26
CA GLY A 28 2.94 1.88 -9.86
C GLY A 28 1.86 2.40 -8.91
N PHE A 29 1.29 3.58 -9.18
CA PHE A 29 0.17 4.13 -8.42
C PHE A 29 -1.08 3.24 -8.54
N TYR A 30 -1.47 2.88 -9.77
CA TYR A 30 -2.64 2.02 -9.99
C TYR A 30 -2.40 0.55 -9.57
N ALA A 31 -1.17 0.06 -9.64
CA ALA A 31 -0.81 -1.25 -9.13
C ALA A 31 -1.01 -1.33 -7.61
N GLY A 32 -0.59 -0.31 -6.85
CA GLY A 32 -0.84 -0.22 -5.42
C GLY A 32 -2.33 -0.05 -5.07
N LEU A 33 -3.11 0.59 -5.93
CA LEU A 33 -4.55 0.74 -5.78
C LEU A 33 -5.31 -0.59 -5.99
N LYS A 34 -4.86 -1.43 -6.94
CA LYS A 34 -5.44 -2.76 -7.17
C LYS A 34 -4.94 -3.81 -6.19
N CYS A 35 -3.76 -3.63 -5.61
CA CYS A 35 -3.17 -4.56 -4.67
C CYS A 35 -2.74 -3.80 -3.39
N PRO A 36 -3.70 -3.44 -2.52
CA PRO A 36 -3.41 -2.65 -1.31
C PRO A 36 -2.53 -3.41 -0.31
N LEU A 37 -2.49 -4.74 -0.39
CA LEU A 37 -1.63 -5.60 0.40
C LEU A 37 -0.62 -6.28 -0.53
N SER A 38 0.66 -5.97 -0.33
CA SER A 38 1.76 -6.77 -0.87
C SER A 38 1.58 -8.23 -0.45
N GLU A 39 1.99 -9.19 -1.28
CA GLU A 39 1.97 -10.62 -0.92
C GLU A 39 2.63 -10.87 0.44
N ARG A 40 3.72 -10.14 0.72
CA ARG A 40 4.40 -10.21 2.02
C ARG A 40 3.54 -9.72 3.19
N ALA A 41 2.70 -8.71 2.98
CA ALA A 41 1.80 -8.20 4.01
C ALA A 41 0.61 -9.16 4.26
N LYS A 42 0.19 -9.92 3.24
CA LYS A 42 -0.81 -10.99 3.42
C LYS A 42 -0.22 -12.15 4.22
N ASP A 43 1.03 -12.51 3.91
CA ASP A 43 1.74 -13.55 4.65
C ASP A 43 2.00 -13.15 6.11
N ASP A 44 2.41 -11.90 6.35
CA ASP A 44 2.55 -11.34 7.70
C ASP A 44 1.24 -11.37 8.49
N ALA A 45 0.11 -11.02 7.86
CA ALA A 45 -1.21 -11.07 8.50
C ALA A 45 -1.60 -12.51 8.89
N ARG A 46 -1.30 -13.47 8.01
CA ARG A 46 -1.51 -14.90 8.27
C ARG A 46 -0.61 -15.39 9.42
N LEU A 47 0.65 -14.99 9.43
CA LEU A 47 1.60 -15.34 10.50
C LEU A 47 1.16 -14.75 11.85
N LEU A 48 0.71 -13.49 11.87
CA LEU A 48 0.16 -12.83 13.05
C LEU A 48 -1.10 -13.51 13.59
N GLU A 49 -1.93 -14.08 12.73
CA GLU A 49 -3.07 -14.90 13.15
C GLU A 49 -2.59 -16.18 13.84
N PHE A 50 -1.64 -16.90 13.25
CA PHE A 50 -1.05 -18.09 13.88
C PHE A 50 -0.40 -17.79 15.23
N ILE A 51 0.37 -16.71 15.33
CA ILE A 51 1.01 -16.29 16.59
C ILE A 51 -0.04 -16.03 17.67
N ARG A 52 -1.13 -15.32 17.33
CA ARG A 52 -2.24 -15.06 18.27
C ARG A 52 -2.92 -16.34 18.72
N HIS A 53 -3.18 -17.27 17.82
CA HIS A 53 -3.76 -18.57 18.18
C HIS A 53 -2.86 -19.37 19.11
N SER A 54 -1.56 -19.46 18.83
CA SER A 54 -0.60 -20.14 19.70
C SER A 54 -0.48 -19.47 21.07
N TYR A 55 -0.57 -18.14 21.12
CA TYR A 55 -0.51 -17.40 22.38
C TYR A 55 -1.76 -17.57 23.25
N VAL A 56 -2.95 -17.64 22.64
CA VAL A 56 -4.22 -17.87 23.38
C VAL A 56 -4.37 -19.33 23.84
N ALA A 57 -3.72 -20.27 23.16
CA ALA A 57 -3.76 -21.70 23.50
C ALA A 57 -2.76 -22.12 24.59
N SER A 58 -1.94 -21.18 25.10
CA SER A 58 -0.93 -21.40 26.15
C SER A 58 -1.31 -20.71 27.45
#